data_AF-A0A7V3RSC2-F1
#
_entry.id   AF-A0A7V3RSC2-F1
#
_cell.length_a   1.000
_cell.length_b   1.000
_cell.length_c   1.000
_cell.angle_alpha   90.00
_cell.angle_beta   90.00
_cell.angle_gamma   90.00
#
_symmetry.space_group_name_H-M   'P 1'
#
loop_
_entity.id
_entity.type
_entity.pdbx_description
1 polymer ?
#
loop_
_entity_poly.entity_id
_entity_poly.type
_entity_poly.pdbx_seq_one_letter_code
_entity_poly.pdbx_strand_id
1 'polypeptide(L)'
;MKVSVLQQFLRNLIAPLEASAAPALTVAALQRACQGLDPFQDKEVADFAEFLARAAVYERDGHWPSPNPSICGCIVDEPDAAEYARRLRTFLEREVSSGNPVPDNVRLELNRLAKRLKTSQVKEMARELQIEDGFRGKKQGIEKIVFRLTGQRLSVRKPRAPRRTAGELDPATLQQYAAELRNLTDNATRTQRVQELVKQLRGPDLRALAETLGARGTARTTKEGWGEKILAALAAPPAATKITRLTEILLALKAKAEGPDAPIEEIEAELRSLEEQMDPDEALAVAKQFGITRPLDSQREAIEEIRRKVFETKRARESVAL
;
A
#
# COMPACT_ATOMS: atom_id res chain seq x y z
N MET A 1 -16.29 43.93 16.15
CA MET A 1 -16.45 45.40 16.24
C MET A 1 -15.73 45.98 15.04
N LYS A 2 -16.40 46.79 14.22
CA LYS A 2 -15.78 47.42 13.05
C LYS A 2 -14.87 48.59 13.43
N VAL A 3 -13.87 48.86 12.59
CA VAL A 3 -12.95 50.00 12.77
C VAL A 3 -13.69 51.34 12.71
N SER A 4 -14.77 51.46 11.93
CA SER A 4 -15.63 52.65 11.93
C SER A 4 -16.23 52.97 13.30
N VAL A 5 -16.61 51.95 14.07
CA VAL A 5 -17.14 52.11 15.43
C VAL A 5 -16.04 52.58 16.40
N LEU A 6 -14.84 52.01 16.29
CA LEU A 6 -13.66 52.46 17.03
C LEU A 6 -13.32 53.92 16.69
N GLN A 7 -13.34 54.28 15.41
CA GLN A 7 -13.08 55.63 14.94
C GLN A 7 -14.11 56.63 15.49
N GLN A 8 -15.40 56.27 15.48
CA GLN A 8 -16.45 57.10 16.07
C GLN A 8 -16.24 57.30 17.56
N PHE A 9 -15.87 56.23 18.29
CA PHE A 9 -15.53 56.34 19.71
C PHE A 9 -14.38 57.31 19.95
N LEU A 10 -13.28 57.20 19.20
CA LEU A 10 -12.14 58.10 19.29
C LEU A 10 -12.50 59.55 18.95
N ARG A 11 -13.35 59.77 17.93
CA ARG A 11 -13.85 61.11 17.57
C ARG A 11 -14.68 61.72 18.69
N ASN A 12 -15.50 60.93 19.38
CA ASN A 12 -16.31 61.41 20.52
C ASN A 12 -15.47 61.82 21.74
N LEU A 13 -14.22 61.35 21.86
CA LEU A 13 -13.30 61.75 22.93
C LEU A 13 -12.65 63.13 22.68
N ILE A 14 -12.69 63.65 21.46
CA ILE A 14 -12.04 64.92 21.10
C ILE A 14 -12.65 66.10 21.87
N ALA A 15 -13.97 66.26 21.86
CA ALA A 15 -14.63 67.39 22.51
C ALA A 15 -14.43 67.43 24.04
N PRO A 16 -14.53 66.29 24.78
CA PRO A 16 -14.16 66.26 26.20
C PRO A 16 -12.69 66.60 26.48
N LEU A 17 -11.76 66.23 25.59
CA LEU A 17 -10.34 66.55 25.73
C LEU A 17 -10.07 68.05 25.49
N GLU A 18 -10.76 68.67 24.54
CA GLU A 18 -10.69 70.12 24.32
C GLU A 18 -11.25 70.88 25.53
N ALA A 19 -12.37 70.41 26.10
CA ALA A 19 -12.99 71.01 27.27
C ALA A 19 -12.13 70.89 28.54
N SER A 20 -11.30 69.84 28.65
CA SER A 20 -10.38 69.66 29.78
C SER A 20 -9.04 70.38 29.62
N ALA A 21 -8.91 71.25 28.61
CA ALA A 21 -7.67 71.96 28.28
C ALA A 21 -6.49 71.01 28.03
N ALA A 22 -6.74 69.84 27.43
CA ALA A 22 -5.66 68.97 26.96
C ALA A 22 -4.77 69.73 25.96
N PRO A 23 -3.45 69.46 25.90
CA PRO A 23 -2.57 70.12 24.96
C PRO A 23 -3.08 69.97 23.51
N ALA A 24 -3.07 71.06 22.74
CA ALA A 24 -3.55 71.07 21.35
C ALA A 24 -2.86 69.99 20.47
N LEU A 25 -1.60 69.66 20.79
CA LEU A 25 -0.86 68.58 20.15
C LEU A 25 -1.55 67.21 20.30
N THR A 26 -2.07 66.91 21.49
CA THR A 26 -2.76 65.64 21.79
C THR A 26 -4.06 65.52 21.00
N VAL A 27 -4.82 66.61 20.94
CA VAL A 27 -6.07 66.69 20.17
C VAL A 27 -5.80 66.49 18.68
N ALA A 28 -4.78 67.19 18.14
CA ALA A 28 -4.37 67.06 16.74
C ALA A 28 -3.83 65.64 16.41
N ALA A 29 -3.10 65.01 17.33
CA ALA A 29 -2.61 63.64 17.16
C ALA A 29 -3.77 62.64 17.10
N LEU A 30 -4.78 62.79 17.96
CA LEU A 30 -5.97 61.94 17.95
C LEU A 30 -6.80 62.12 16.67
N GLN A 31 -6.95 63.36 16.18
CA GLN A 31 -7.59 63.64 14.90
C GLN A 31 -6.86 62.96 13.72
N ARG A 32 -5.51 63.06 13.69
CA ARG A 32 -4.69 62.40 12.67
C ARG A 32 -4.79 60.88 12.75
N ALA A 33 -4.81 60.32 13.97
CA ALA A 33 -5.03 58.88 14.16
C ALA A 33 -6.40 58.45 13.60
N CYS A 34 -7.45 59.24 13.84
CA CYS A 34 -8.76 58.98 13.25
C CYS A 34 -8.72 58.99 11.71
N GLN A 35 -8.06 59.97 11.08
CA GLN A 35 -7.91 60.03 9.61
C GLN A 35 -7.13 58.82 9.06
N GLY A 36 -6.08 58.39 9.77
CA GLY A 36 -5.30 57.20 9.40
C GLY A 36 -6.11 55.90 9.40
N LEU A 37 -7.25 55.85 10.10
CA LEU A 37 -8.15 54.71 10.13
C LEU A 37 -9.17 54.68 8.97
N ASP A 38 -9.32 55.77 8.20
CA ASP A 38 -10.31 55.87 7.10
C ASP A 38 -10.19 54.72 6.08
N PRO A 39 -8.99 54.27 5.64
CA PRO A 39 -8.85 53.16 4.70
C PRO A 39 -9.32 51.80 5.23
N PHE A 40 -9.56 51.68 6.54
CA PHE A 40 -9.86 50.42 7.23
C PHE A 40 -11.27 50.40 7.83
N GLN A 41 -12.10 51.42 7.60
CA GLN A 41 -13.40 51.62 8.25
C GLN A 41 -14.34 50.38 8.21
N ASP A 42 -14.30 49.61 7.12
CA ASP A 42 -15.14 48.44 6.90
C ASP A 42 -14.58 47.15 7.52
N LYS A 43 -13.33 47.15 7.98
CA LYS A 43 -12.68 45.99 8.58
C LYS A 43 -13.15 45.75 10.00
N GLU A 44 -13.10 44.49 10.43
CA GLU A 44 -13.19 44.17 11.85
C GLU A 44 -11.91 44.59 12.57
N VAL A 45 -12.04 45.00 13.84
CA VAL A 45 -10.92 45.43 14.69
C VAL A 45 -9.88 44.31 14.87
N ALA A 46 -10.31 43.04 14.87
CA ALA A 46 -9.40 41.90 14.92
C ALA A 46 -8.49 41.85 13.67
N ASP A 47 -9.07 42.00 12.48
CA ASP A 47 -8.31 42.01 11.22
C ASP A 47 -7.36 43.21 11.14
N PHE A 48 -7.79 44.36 11.67
CA PHE A 48 -6.95 45.55 11.74
C PHE A 48 -5.78 45.37 12.72
N ALA A 49 -6.01 44.79 13.90
CA ALA A 49 -4.94 44.46 14.84
C ALA A 49 -3.93 43.48 14.24
N GLU A 50 -4.41 42.49 13.49
CA GLU A 50 -3.52 41.56 12.79
C GLU A 50 -2.70 42.28 11.70
N PHE A 51 -3.33 43.18 10.95
CA PHE A 51 -2.61 44.04 9.99
C PHE A 51 -1.51 44.86 10.66
N LEU A 52 -1.79 45.47 11.81
CA LEU A 52 -0.78 46.24 12.55
C LEU A 52 0.37 45.35 13.04
N ALA A 53 0.08 44.15 13.52
CA ALA A 53 1.12 43.20 13.91
C ALA A 53 2.02 42.81 12.73
N ARG A 54 1.42 42.60 11.54
CA ARG A 54 2.15 42.33 10.30
C ARG A 54 2.99 43.52 9.85
N ALA A 55 2.44 44.74 9.94
CA ALA A 55 3.14 45.97 9.59
C ALA A 55 4.34 46.23 10.51
N ALA A 56 4.21 45.96 11.82
CA ALA A 56 5.32 46.07 12.77
C ALA A 56 6.45 45.08 12.48
N VAL A 57 6.11 43.84 12.09
CA VAL A 57 7.10 42.86 11.64
C VAL A 57 7.80 43.34 10.36
N TYR A 58 7.05 43.92 9.41
CA TYR A 58 7.64 44.50 8.20
C TYR A 58 8.61 45.64 8.50
N GLU A 59 8.21 46.57 9.35
CA GLU A 59 9.05 47.71 9.74
C GLU A 59 10.37 47.25 10.37
N ARG A 60 10.32 46.23 11.22
CA ARG A 60 11.51 45.69 11.89
C ARG A 60 12.40 44.86 10.96
N ASP A 61 11.79 43.97 10.18
CA ASP A 61 12.52 42.91 9.48
C ASP A 61 12.71 43.23 7.98
N GLY A 62 12.07 44.28 7.44
CA GLY A 62 12.13 44.72 6.04
C GLY A 62 11.40 43.81 5.04
N HIS A 63 10.72 42.76 5.52
CA HIS A 63 10.06 41.75 4.69
C HIS A 63 8.56 41.81 4.87
N TRP A 64 7.82 42.27 3.85
CA TRP A 64 6.37 42.34 3.95
C TRP A 64 5.85 40.91 3.97
N PRO A 65 5.08 40.48 4.99
CA PRO A 65 4.54 39.14 5.01
C PRO A 65 3.72 38.96 3.73
N SER A 66 4.05 37.92 2.96
CA SER A 66 3.46 37.71 1.65
C SER A 66 1.93 37.86 1.73
N PRO A 67 1.26 38.47 0.73
CA PRO A 67 -0.19 38.60 0.69
C PRO A 67 -0.91 37.25 0.86
N ASN A 68 -0.16 36.18 0.66
CA ASN A 68 -0.50 34.80 0.91
C ASN A 68 0.04 34.36 2.30
N PRO A 69 -0.77 34.37 3.38
CA PRO A 69 -0.34 33.84 4.66
C PRO A 69 0.02 32.36 4.51
N SER A 70 1.13 31.95 5.10
CA SER A 70 1.49 30.54 5.17
C SER A 70 0.44 29.77 5.97
N ILE A 71 0.18 28.51 5.60
CA ILE A 71 -0.72 27.64 6.41
C ILE A 71 -0.19 27.55 7.86
N CYS A 72 1.13 27.66 8.00
CA CYS A 72 1.86 27.62 9.25
C CYS A 72 2.02 28.99 9.93
N GLY A 73 1.28 30.05 9.56
CA GLY A 73 1.41 31.36 10.20
C GLY A 73 1.31 31.27 11.73
N CYS A 74 2.12 32.07 12.44
CA CYS A 74 2.06 32.23 13.89
C CYS A 74 0.75 32.93 14.24
N ILE A 75 -0.30 32.15 14.47
CA ILE A 75 -1.47 32.63 15.15
C ILE A 75 -1.29 32.35 16.62
N VAL A 76 -1.67 33.34 17.42
CA VAL A 76 -1.48 33.46 18.86
C VAL A 76 -2.14 32.30 19.62
N ASP A 77 -3.05 31.57 18.98
CA ASP A 77 -3.65 30.34 19.47
C ASP A 77 -3.48 29.20 18.45
N GLU A 78 -3.23 27.98 18.94
CA GLU A 78 -3.10 26.78 18.09
C GLU A 78 -4.47 26.50 17.44
N PRO A 79 -4.63 26.67 16.11
CA PRO A 79 -5.93 26.52 15.44
C PRO A 79 -6.55 25.14 15.66
N ASP A 80 -7.87 25.08 15.68
CA ASP A 80 -8.57 23.80 15.66
C ASP A 80 -8.35 23.06 14.31
N ALA A 81 -8.66 21.76 14.27
CA ALA A 81 -8.46 20.97 13.08
C ALA A 81 -9.32 21.44 11.90
N ALA A 82 -10.52 21.99 12.17
CA ALA A 82 -11.43 22.49 11.14
C ALA A 82 -10.86 23.73 10.43
N GLU A 83 -10.23 24.62 11.18
CA GLU A 83 -9.57 25.79 10.66
C GLU A 83 -8.33 25.43 9.84
N TYR A 84 -7.52 24.48 10.31
CA TYR A 84 -6.42 23.94 9.50
C TYR A 84 -6.92 23.32 8.20
N ALA A 85 -8.05 22.59 8.22
CA ALA A 85 -8.65 22.02 7.02
C ALA A 85 -9.09 23.10 6.02
N ARG A 86 -9.79 24.15 6.49
CA ARG A 86 -10.20 25.29 5.66
C ARG A 86 -9.00 26.02 5.04
N ARG A 87 -7.96 26.28 5.84
CA ARG A 87 -6.73 26.94 5.36
C ARG A 87 -5.97 26.11 4.36
N LEU A 88 -5.83 24.81 4.62
CA LEU A 88 -5.17 23.89 3.71
C LEU A 88 -5.90 23.83 2.37
N ARG A 89 -7.24 23.76 2.38
CA ARG A 89 -8.06 23.80 1.15
C ARG A 89 -7.80 25.08 0.37
N THR A 90 -7.97 26.24 1.01
CA THR A 90 -7.77 27.56 0.38
C THR A 90 -6.35 27.71 -0.18
N PHE A 91 -5.34 27.24 0.57
CA PHE A 91 -3.96 27.28 0.14
C PHE A 91 -3.71 26.39 -1.09
N LEU A 92 -4.24 25.16 -1.11
CA LEU A 92 -4.05 24.25 -2.24
C LEU A 92 -4.82 24.71 -3.49
N GLU A 93 -6.04 25.22 -3.34
CA GLU A 93 -6.82 25.79 -4.44
C GLU A 93 -6.11 26.96 -5.11
N ARG A 94 -5.39 27.77 -4.32
CA ARG A 94 -4.63 28.93 -4.83
C ARG A 94 -3.29 28.54 -5.45
N GLU A 95 -2.53 27.68 -4.77
CA GLU A 95 -1.11 27.43 -5.12
C GLU A 95 -0.90 26.21 -6.03
N VAL A 96 -1.91 25.34 -6.17
CA VAL A 96 -1.80 24.11 -6.98
C VAL A 96 -2.85 24.12 -8.09
N SER A 97 -2.42 24.50 -9.29
CA SER A 97 -3.27 24.39 -10.48
C SER A 97 -3.54 22.93 -10.84
N SER A 98 -4.77 22.64 -11.27
CA SER A 98 -5.15 21.31 -11.76
C SER A 98 -4.23 20.86 -12.90
N GLY A 99 -3.57 19.71 -12.75
CA GLY A 99 -2.71 19.10 -13.77
C GLY A 99 -1.22 19.45 -13.70
N ASN A 100 -0.80 20.45 -12.91
CA ASN A 100 0.61 20.83 -12.78
C ASN A 100 1.23 20.30 -11.49
N PRO A 101 2.44 19.67 -11.51
CA PRO A 101 3.03 19.06 -10.32
C PRO A 101 3.14 20.05 -9.15
N VAL A 102 2.80 19.58 -7.94
CA VAL A 102 2.86 20.38 -6.71
C VAL A 102 4.21 21.10 -6.59
N PRO A 103 4.23 22.45 -6.55
CA PRO A 103 5.45 23.24 -6.42
C PRO A 103 6.26 22.91 -5.17
N ASP A 104 7.58 23.07 -5.21
CA ASP A 104 8.46 22.69 -4.10
C ASP A 104 8.25 23.54 -2.83
N ASN A 105 7.91 24.83 -2.98
CA ASN A 105 7.52 25.69 -1.86
C ASN A 105 6.25 25.16 -1.15
N VAL A 106 5.24 24.71 -1.92
CA VAL A 106 4.03 24.08 -1.39
C VAL A 106 4.38 22.79 -0.64
N ARG A 107 5.26 21.95 -1.19
CA ARG A 107 5.75 20.73 -0.52
C ARG A 107 6.46 21.04 0.81
N LEU A 108 7.26 22.11 0.87
CA LEU A 108 7.94 22.52 2.09
C LEU A 108 6.93 22.96 3.17
N GLU A 109 5.94 23.77 2.80
CA GLU A 109 4.87 24.19 3.72
C GLU A 109 4.05 23.01 4.25
N LEU A 110 3.69 22.06 3.40
CA LEU A 110 2.96 20.86 3.80
C LEU A 110 3.80 19.95 4.70
N ASN A 111 5.12 19.89 4.49
CA ASN A 111 6.04 19.19 5.39
C ASN A 111 6.16 19.90 6.75
N ARG A 112 6.16 21.24 6.78
CA ARG A 112 6.14 22.03 8.03
C ARG A 112 4.84 21.77 8.80
N LEU A 113 3.70 21.79 8.11
CA LEU A 113 2.39 21.46 8.67
C LEU A 113 2.37 20.05 9.27
N ALA A 114 2.89 19.05 8.53
CA ALA A 114 2.97 17.67 9.01
C ALA A 114 3.87 17.51 10.26
N LYS A 115 4.89 18.35 10.42
CA LYS A 115 5.75 18.35 11.63
C LYS A 115 5.00 18.91 12.83
N ARG A 116 4.25 20.00 12.65
CA ARG A 116 3.51 20.70 13.72
C ARG A 116 2.31 19.91 14.23
N LEU A 117 1.51 19.34 13.34
CA LEU A 117 0.27 18.66 13.72
C LEU A 117 0.54 17.33 14.44
N LYS A 118 -0.36 16.95 15.34
CA LYS A 118 -0.47 15.60 15.90
C LYS A 118 -1.20 14.68 14.91
N THR A 119 -0.98 13.37 15.01
CA THR A 119 -1.67 12.39 14.13
C THR A 119 -3.19 12.44 14.28
N SER A 120 -3.70 12.74 15.48
CA SER A 120 -5.13 12.94 15.74
C SER A 120 -5.68 14.14 14.95
N GLN A 121 -5.00 15.29 15.00
CA GLN A 121 -5.40 16.49 14.26
C GLN A 121 -5.42 16.25 12.75
N VAL A 122 -4.44 15.52 12.20
CA VAL A 122 -4.45 15.16 10.76
C VAL A 122 -5.64 14.26 10.41
N LYS A 123 -6.05 13.35 11.30
CA LYS A 123 -7.26 12.52 11.11
C LYS A 123 -8.53 13.35 11.17
N GLU A 124 -8.59 14.31 12.08
CA GLU A 124 -9.73 15.23 12.22
C GLU A 124 -9.84 16.14 10.99
N MET A 125 -8.73 16.72 10.52
CA MET A 125 -8.69 17.44 9.24
C MET A 125 -9.15 16.58 8.07
N ALA A 126 -8.75 15.31 8.01
CA ALA A 126 -9.20 14.40 6.96
C ALA A 126 -10.72 14.15 7.03
N ARG A 127 -11.30 14.04 8.23
CA ARG A 127 -12.76 13.91 8.43
C ARG A 127 -13.50 15.18 7.99
N GLU A 128 -13.01 16.36 8.37
CA GLU A 128 -13.57 17.65 7.96
C GLU A 128 -13.56 17.84 6.44
N LEU A 129 -12.57 17.25 5.76
CA LEU A 129 -12.46 17.24 4.31
C LEU A 129 -13.17 16.04 3.65
N GLN A 130 -13.90 15.23 4.40
CA GLN A 130 -14.62 14.03 3.92
C GLN A 130 -13.72 13.00 3.25
N ILE A 131 -12.51 12.81 3.79
CA ILE A 131 -11.54 11.82 3.32
C ILE A 131 -11.55 10.63 4.28
N GLU A 132 -12.27 9.58 3.91
CA GLU A 132 -12.48 8.39 4.75
C GLU A 132 -11.29 7.41 4.75
N ASP A 133 -10.29 7.65 3.91
CA ASP A 133 -9.16 6.75 3.71
C ASP A 133 -8.24 6.67 4.94
N GLY A 134 -8.27 5.55 5.67
CA GLY A 134 -7.37 5.32 6.81
C GLY A 134 -5.88 5.45 6.46
N PHE A 135 -5.10 6.14 7.30
CA PHE A 135 -3.64 6.26 7.16
C PHE A 135 -2.92 5.99 8.49
N ARG A 136 -1.68 5.50 8.40
CA ARG A 136 -0.91 5.08 9.58
C ARG A 136 -0.08 6.20 10.19
N GLY A 137 0.19 7.30 9.47
CA GLY A 137 1.02 8.39 9.99
C GLY A 137 0.76 9.74 9.34
N LYS A 138 1.29 10.80 9.96
CA LYS A 138 1.05 12.21 9.59
C LYS A 138 1.37 12.52 8.13
N LYS A 139 2.55 12.11 7.66
CA LYS A 139 2.99 12.34 6.27
C LYS A 139 2.04 11.69 5.26
N GLN A 140 1.63 10.45 5.53
CA GLN A 140 0.68 9.73 4.68
C GLN A 140 -0.70 10.40 4.70
N GLY A 141 -1.15 10.90 5.86
CA GLY A 141 -2.41 11.64 5.99
C GLY A 141 -2.43 12.93 5.17
N ILE A 142 -1.42 13.78 5.34
CA ILE A 142 -1.29 15.03 4.57
C ILE A 142 -1.15 14.74 3.06
N GLU A 143 -0.39 13.72 2.67
CA GLU A 143 -0.27 13.32 1.27
C GLU A 143 -1.61 12.84 0.69
N LYS A 144 -2.41 12.08 1.45
CA LYS A 144 -3.75 11.68 1.02
C LYS A 144 -4.68 12.88 0.90
N ILE A 145 -4.62 13.82 1.84
CA ILE A 145 -5.42 15.06 1.78
C ILE A 145 -5.10 15.84 0.51
N VAL A 146 -3.82 16.06 0.23
CA VAL A 146 -3.40 16.76 -0.99
C VAL A 146 -3.82 16.00 -2.23
N PHE A 147 -3.63 14.67 -2.26
CA PHE A 147 -4.04 13.84 -3.39
C PHE A 147 -5.54 13.91 -3.66
N ARG A 148 -6.37 13.91 -2.61
CA ARG A 148 -7.83 14.03 -2.74
C ARG A 148 -8.27 15.42 -3.21
N LEU A 149 -7.63 16.49 -2.73
CA LEU A 149 -7.99 17.86 -3.10
C LEU A 149 -7.45 18.28 -4.47
N THR A 150 -6.27 17.79 -4.87
CA THR A 150 -5.56 18.28 -6.08
C THR A 150 -5.41 17.22 -7.17
N GLY A 151 -5.68 15.95 -6.87
CA GLY A 151 -5.36 14.81 -7.74
C GLY A 151 -3.89 14.42 -7.77
N GLN A 152 -3.02 15.08 -6.99
CA GLN A 152 -1.57 14.96 -7.11
C GLN A 152 -0.89 14.38 -5.88
N ARG A 153 0.18 13.61 -6.11
CA ARG A 153 0.98 13.03 -5.02
C ARG A 153 2.08 13.98 -4.61
N LEU A 154 2.27 14.16 -3.31
CA LEU A 154 3.38 14.94 -2.76
C LEU A 154 4.72 14.25 -2.97
N SER A 155 4.74 12.94 -2.76
CA SER A 155 5.90 12.17 -3.16
C SER A 155 5.79 11.90 -4.66
N VAL A 156 6.72 12.50 -5.43
CA VAL A 156 7.13 11.87 -6.68
C VAL A 156 7.54 10.48 -6.25
N ARG A 157 6.73 9.48 -6.60
CA ARG A 157 7.05 8.08 -6.32
C ARG A 157 8.38 7.89 -7.03
N LYS A 158 9.50 8.04 -6.29
CA LYS A 158 10.84 7.82 -6.85
C LYS A 158 10.68 6.50 -7.57
N PRO A 159 10.85 6.45 -8.91
CA PRO A 159 10.70 5.22 -9.66
C PRO A 159 11.51 4.24 -8.85
N ARG A 160 10.81 3.25 -8.28
CA ARG A 160 11.37 2.39 -7.25
C ARG A 160 12.55 1.78 -7.97
N ALA A 161 13.77 2.28 -7.68
CA ALA A 161 14.94 1.96 -8.46
C ALA A 161 14.90 0.45 -8.60
N PRO A 162 14.91 -0.11 -9.84
CA PRO A 162 14.69 -1.53 -10.06
C PRO A 162 15.53 -2.20 -9.00
N ARG A 163 14.84 -2.84 -8.06
CA ARG A 163 15.41 -3.22 -6.75
C ARG A 163 16.63 -4.01 -7.14
N ARG A 164 17.83 -3.41 -7.03
CA ARG A 164 19.07 -4.03 -7.53
C ARG A 164 19.06 -5.40 -6.90
N THR A 165 18.73 -6.42 -7.69
CA THR A 165 18.70 -7.81 -7.28
C THR A 165 20.16 -8.07 -6.98
N ALA A 166 20.50 -7.97 -5.70
CA ALA A 166 21.85 -8.18 -5.23
C ALA A 166 22.18 -9.62 -5.64
N GLY A 167 23.01 -9.78 -6.69
CA GLY A 167 23.27 -10.99 -7.45
C GLY A 167 22.49 -12.22 -6.97
N GLU A 168 21.34 -12.47 -7.60
CA GLU A 168 20.66 -13.75 -7.42
C GLU A 168 21.64 -14.85 -7.80
N LEU A 169 21.75 -15.88 -6.94
CA LEU A 169 22.55 -17.05 -7.27
C LEU A 169 22.08 -17.63 -8.61
N ASP A 170 23.01 -18.11 -9.43
CA ASP A 170 22.68 -18.76 -10.70
C ASP A 170 21.68 -19.92 -10.45
N PRO A 171 20.53 -19.97 -11.16
CA PRO A 171 19.52 -21.02 -11.00
C PRO A 171 20.10 -22.44 -11.10
N ALA A 172 21.16 -22.65 -11.90
CA ALA A 172 21.82 -23.95 -11.98
C ALA A 172 22.47 -24.37 -10.64
N THR A 173 23.08 -23.41 -9.92
CA THR A 173 23.66 -23.67 -8.60
C THR A 173 22.59 -24.01 -7.56
N LEU A 174 21.43 -23.32 -7.62
CA LEU A 174 20.30 -23.63 -6.73
C LEU A 174 19.74 -25.04 -6.99
N GLN A 175 19.61 -25.45 -8.26
CA GLN A 175 19.22 -26.80 -8.62
C GLN A 175 20.24 -27.85 -8.14
N GLN A 176 21.54 -27.55 -8.23
CA GLN A 176 22.59 -28.42 -7.72
C GLN A 176 22.47 -28.63 -6.20
N TYR A 177 22.28 -27.56 -5.42
CA TYR A 177 22.05 -27.69 -3.97
C TYR A 177 20.77 -28.47 -3.66
N ALA A 178 19.69 -28.26 -4.43
CA ALA A 178 18.46 -29.02 -4.24
C ALA A 178 18.65 -30.51 -4.51
N ALA A 179 19.40 -30.88 -5.56
CA ALA A 179 19.74 -32.26 -5.86
C ALA A 179 20.64 -32.88 -4.79
N GLU A 180 21.66 -32.15 -4.33
CA GLU A 180 22.55 -32.57 -3.24
C GLU A 180 21.74 -32.90 -1.99
N LEU A 181 20.84 -32.00 -1.56
CA LEU A 181 20.00 -32.19 -0.38
C LEU A 181 19.04 -33.38 -0.49
N ARG A 182 18.52 -33.67 -1.69
CA ARG A 182 17.64 -34.83 -1.94
C ARG A 182 18.40 -36.16 -1.90
N ASN A 183 19.68 -36.17 -2.31
CA ASN A 183 20.51 -37.37 -2.36
C ASN A 183 21.06 -37.78 -0.98
N LEU A 184 21.02 -36.88 0.02
CA LEU A 184 21.40 -37.21 1.40
C LEU A 184 20.32 -38.07 2.07
N THR A 185 20.63 -39.36 2.28
CA THR A 185 19.71 -40.34 2.89
C THR A 185 19.61 -40.20 4.41
N ASP A 186 20.69 -39.79 5.07
CA ASP A 186 20.72 -39.61 6.51
C ASP A 186 20.19 -38.21 6.92
N ASN A 187 19.29 -38.20 7.90
CA ASN A 187 18.64 -36.97 8.36
C ASN A 187 19.62 -36.05 9.12
N ALA A 188 20.61 -36.60 9.81
CA ALA A 188 21.58 -35.80 10.56
C ALA A 188 22.50 -35.03 9.61
N THR A 189 23.09 -35.71 8.62
CA THR A 189 23.91 -35.08 7.57
C THR A 189 23.11 -34.05 6.76
N ARG A 190 21.86 -34.35 6.41
CA ARG A 190 20.96 -33.41 5.73
C ARG A 190 20.71 -32.14 6.57
N THR A 191 20.46 -32.30 7.87
CA THR A 191 20.24 -31.16 8.79
C THR A 191 21.48 -30.28 8.88
N GLN A 192 22.66 -30.89 9.03
CA GLN A 192 23.92 -30.17 9.05
C GLN A 192 24.14 -29.40 7.74
N ARG A 193 23.88 -30.04 6.58
CA ARG A 193 24.04 -29.39 5.28
C ARG A 193 23.10 -28.20 5.08
N VAL A 194 21.84 -28.31 5.51
CA VAL A 194 20.90 -27.17 5.48
C VAL A 194 21.39 -26.03 6.36
N GLN A 195 21.92 -26.31 7.55
CA GLN A 195 22.48 -25.27 8.43
C GLN A 195 23.69 -24.56 7.80
N GLU A 196 24.55 -25.28 7.07
CA GLU A 196 25.64 -24.67 6.30
C GLU A 196 25.12 -23.73 5.21
N LEU A 197 24.12 -24.18 4.43
CA LEU A 197 23.51 -23.37 3.39
C LEU A 197 22.81 -22.13 3.95
N VAL A 198 22.16 -22.24 5.12
CA VAL A 198 21.55 -21.09 5.82
C VAL A 198 22.59 -20.03 6.20
N LYS A 199 23.82 -20.45 6.57
CA LYS A 199 24.94 -19.53 6.85
C LYS A 199 25.49 -18.90 5.56
N GLN A 200 25.61 -19.67 4.48
CA GLN A 200 26.24 -19.25 3.22
C GLN A 200 25.31 -18.38 2.35
N LEU A 201 24.03 -18.75 2.23
CA LEU A 201 23.08 -18.15 1.31
C LEU A 201 22.36 -16.93 1.91
N ARG A 202 21.91 -16.02 1.03
CA ARG A 202 21.07 -14.88 1.45
C ARG A 202 19.61 -15.31 1.53
N GLY A 203 18.79 -14.49 2.19
CA GLY A 203 17.36 -14.76 2.36
C GLY A 203 16.60 -15.04 1.04
N PRO A 204 16.82 -14.28 -0.04
CA PRO A 204 16.22 -14.55 -1.35
C PRO A 204 16.64 -15.91 -1.94
N ASP A 205 17.93 -16.25 -1.88
CA ASP A 205 18.45 -17.52 -2.42
C ASP A 205 17.93 -18.72 -1.63
N LEU A 206 17.85 -18.61 -0.30
CA LEU A 206 17.24 -19.64 0.56
C LEU A 206 15.76 -19.85 0.25
N ARG A 207 15.04 -18.76 -0.05
CA ARG A 207 13.66 -18.85 -0.49
C ARG A 207 13.55 -19.56 -1.84
N ALA A 208 14.38 -19.21 -2.82
CA ALA A 208 14.37 -19.86 -4.12
C ALA A 208 14.73 -21.35 -4.03
N LEU A 209 15.71 -21.72 -3.20
CA LEU A 209 16.05 -23.10 -2.90
C LEU A 209 14.87 -23.86 -2.25
N ALA A 210 14.20 -23.25 -1.27
CA ALA A 210 13.02 -23.82 -0.63
C ALA A 210 11.87 -24.04 -1.64
N GLU A 211 11.62 -23.08 -2.52
CA GLU A 211 10.62 -23.18 -3.58
C GLU A 211 10.97 -24.31 -4.57
N THR A 212 12.25 -24.48 -4.91
CA THR A 212 12.75 -25.57 -5.78
C THR A 212 12.57 -26.96 -5.12
N LEU A 213 12.56 -27.01 -3.80
CA LEU A 213 12.28 -28.19 -2.99
C LEU A 213 10.78 -28.43 -2.74
N GLY A 214 9.90 -27.56 -3.25
CA GLY A 214 8.45 -27.67 -3.10
C GLY A 214 7.88 -27.05 -1.82
N ALA A 215 8.70 -26.34 -1.03
CA ALA A 215 8.22 -25.61 0.13
C ALA A 215 7.40 -24.38 -0.31
N ARG A 216 6.09 -24.38 -0.08
CA ARG A 216 5.22 -23.21 -0.32
C ARG A 216 5.04 -22.42 0.99
N GLY A 217 5.15 -21.09 0.96
CA GLY A 217 4.78 -20.25 2.11
C GLY A 217 5.11 -18.75 1.93
N THR A 218 4.22 -17.89 2.43
CA THR A 218 4.17 -16.45 2.08
C THR A 218 4.61 -15.48 3.19
N ALA A 219 5.24 -15.94 4.27
CA ALA A 219 5.59 -15.09 5.41
C ALA A 219 7.05 -14.62 5.43
N ARG A 220 7.29 -13.51 6.15
CA ARG A 220 8.62 -12.98 6.54
C ARG A 220 9.35 -13.99 7.44
N THR A 221 9.86 -15.06 6.86
CA THR A 221 10.71 -16.00 7.59
C THR A 221 12.12 -15.43 7.71
N THR A 222 12.68 -15.56 8.91
CA THR A 222 14.12 -15.37 9.16
C THR A 222 14.91 -16.39 8.33
N LYS A 223 16.23 -16.22 8.21
CA LYS A 223 17.08 -17.22 7.54
C LYS A 223 16.91 -18.62 8.14
N GLU A 224 16.80 -18.70 9.47
CA GLU A 224 16.56 -19.95 10.21
C GLU A 224 15.21 -20.56 9.85
N GLY A 225 14.15 -19.75 9.80
CA GLY A 225 12.82 -20.22 9.40
C GLY A 225 12.76 -20.75 7.96
N TRP A 226 13.67 -20.32 7.07
CA TRP A 226 13.83 -20.95 5.76
C TRP A 226 14.53 -22.31 5.83
N GLY A 227 15.53 -22.47 6.71
CA GLY A 227 16.17 -23.76 6.98
C GLY A 227 15.17 -24.81 7.46
N GLU A 228 14.31 -24.46 8.41
CA GLU A 228 13.24 -25.34 8.92
C GLU A 228 12.27 -25.76 7.81
N LYS A 229 11.88 -24.83 6.94
CA LYS A 229 11.00 -25.13 5.80
C LYS A 229 11.64 -26.06 4.77
N ILE A 230 12.93 -25.87 4.50
CA ILE A 230 13.70 -26.76 3.63
C ILE A 230 13.73 -28.17 4.22
N LEU A 231 14.01 -28.30 5.52
CA LEU A 231 14.00 -29.59 6.21
C LEU A 231 12.60 -30.22 6.20
N ALA A 232 11.55 -29.44 6.44
CA ALA A 232 10.17 -29.93 6.37
C ALA A 232 9.81 -30.41 4.95
N ALA A 233 10.24 -29.71 3.91
CA ALA A 233 10.01 -30.13 2.52
C ALA A 233 10.82 -31.37 2.12
N LEU A 234 12.02 -31.56 2.68
CA LEU A 234 12.84 -32.77 2.46
C LEU A 234 12.35 -33.97 3.28
N ALA A 235 11.74 -33.72 4.44
CA ALA A 235 11.10 -34.74 5.28
C ALA A 235 9.72 -35.13 4.74
N ALA A 236 9.04 -34.20 4.06
CA ALA A 236 7.85 -34.53 3.30
C ALA A 236 8.23 -35.59 2.25
N PRO A 237 7.49 -36.71 2.16
CA PRO A 237 7.73 -37.67 1.11
C PRO A 237 7.63 -36.93 -0.23
N PRO A 238 8.54 -37.21 -1.19
CA PRO A 238 8.55 -36.51 -2.46
C PRO A 238 7.14 -36.50 -3.03
N ALA A 239 6.74 -35.40 -3.69
CA ALA A 239 5.44 -35.27 -4.35
C ALA A 239 5.11 -36.41 -5.34
N ALA A 240 6.07 -37.31 -5.58
CA ALA A 240 5.85 -38.70 -5.98
C ALA A 240 4.69 -39.41 -5.26
N THR A 241 4.26 -39.00 -4.06
CA THR A 241 3.05 -39.56 -3.43
C THR A 241 1.76 -39.08 -4.08
N LYS A 242 1.67 -37.85 -4.59
CA LYS A 242 0.43 -37.35 -5.22
C LYS A 242 0.22 -38.01 -6.58
N ILE A 243 1.23 -38.02 -7.45
CA ILE A 243 1.14 -38.65 -8.78
C ILE A 243 0.90 -40.16 -8.64
N THR A 244 1.62 -40.84 -7.74
CA THR A 244 1.41 -42.28 -7.51
C THR A 244 0.01 -42.55 -6.94
N ARG A 245 -0.44 -41.78 -5.95
CA ARG A 245 -1.80 -41.92 -5.38
C ARG A 245 -2.89 -41.65 -6.42
N LEU A 246 -2.74 -40.61 -7.25
CA LEU A 246 -3.65 -40.32 -8.35
C LEU A 246 -3.68 -41.48 -9.36
N THR A 247 -2.52 -42.04 -9.68
CA THR A 247 -2.40 -43.21 -10.56
C THR A 247 -3.09 -44.45 -9.94
N GLU A 248 -2.91 -44.69 -8.64
CA GLU A 248 -3.59 -45.78 -7.91
C GLU A 248 -5.12 -45.60 -7.91
N ILE A 249 -5.62 -44.37 -7.70
CA ILE A 249 -7.05 -44.06 -7.80
C ILE A 249 -7.56 -44.33 -9.22
N LEU A 250 -6.82 -43.91 -10.26
CA LEU A 250 -7.20 -44.20 -11.65
C LEU A 250 -7.20 -45.70 -11.96
N LEU A 251 -6.28 -46.47 -11.39
CA LEU A 251 -6.26 -47.93 -11.53
C LEU A 251 -7.47 -48.57 -10.83
N ALA A 252 -7.84 -48.08 -9.65
CA ALA A 252 -9.04 -48.52 -8.93
C ALA A 252 -10.33 -48.16 -9.70
N LEU A 253 -10.41 -46.96 -10.26
CA LEU A 253 -11.53 -46.53 -11.11
C LEU A 253 -11.64 -47.37 -12.38
N LYS A 254 -10.52 -47.71 -13.02
CA LYS A 254 -10.49 -48.62 -14.17
C LYS A 254 -10.99 -50.01 -13.79
N ALA A 255 -10.53 -50.57 -12.67
CA ALA A 255 -11.01 -51.85 -12.17
C ALA A 255 -12.53 -51.81 -11.85
N LYS A 256 -13.02 -50.70 -11.28
CA LYS A 256 -14.45 -50.48 -11.02
C LYS A 256 -15.25 -50.41 -12.32
N ALA A 257 -14.72 -49.74 -13.36
CA ALA A 257 -15.33 -49.65 -14.69
C ALA A 257 -15.43 -51.00 -15.42
N GLU A 258 -14.53 -51.94 -15.12
CA GLU A 258 -14.52 -53.31 -15.65
C GLU A 258 -15.57 -54.23 -15.02
N GLY A 259 -16.24 -53.81 -13.95
CA GLY A 259 -17.32 -54.57 -13.30
C GLY A 259 -18.63 -54.60 -14.12
N PRO A 260 -19.45 -55.67 -14.01
CA PRO A 260 -20.72 -55.78 -14.75
C PRO A 260 -21.75 -54.70 -14.34
N ASP A 261 -21.73 -54.27 -13.07
CA ASP A 261 -22.66 -53.27 -12.52
C ASP A 261 -21.99 -51.90 -12.30
N ALA A 262 -20.97 -51.57 -13.09
CA ALA A 262 -20.18 -50.35 -12.89
C ALA A 262 -21.05 -49.07 -13.04
N PRO A 263 -21.23 -48.25 -11.98
CA PRO A 263 -22.02 -47.02 -12.03
C PRO A 263 -21.24 -45.93 -12.78
N ILE A 264 -21.62 -45.70 -14.04
CA ILE A 264 -20.91 -44.78 -14.96
C ILE A 264 -20.86 -43.35 -14.40
N GLU A 265 -21.99 -42.87 -13.87
CA GLU A 265 -22.10 -41.50 -13.35
C GLU A 265 -21.18 -41.25 -12.16
N GLU A 266 -21.00 -42.25 -11.28
CA GLU A 266 -20.11 -42.15 -10.13
C GLU A 266 -18.63 -42.08 -10.56
N ILE A 267 -18.23 -42.93 -11.51
CA ILE A 267 -16.87 -42.94 -12.05
C ILE A 267 -16.57 -41.61 -12.77
N GLU A 268 -17.52 -41.05 -13.52
CA GLU A 268 -17.35 -39.73 -14.14
C GLU A 268 -17.23 -38.59 -13.12
N ALA A 269 -18.02 -38.64 -12.04
CA ALA A 269 -17.96 -37.64 -10.98
C ALA A 269 -16.59 -37.67 -10.28
N GLU A 270 -16.06 -38.86 -10.00
CA GLU A 270 -14.70 -39.02 -9.45
C GLU A 270 -13.63 -38.50 -10.43
N LEU A 271 -13.73 -38.82 -11.72
CA LEU A 271 -12.80 -38.31 -12.74
C LEU A 271 -12.85 -36.79 -12.89
N ARG A 272 -14.01 -36.15 -12.73
CA ARG A 272 -14.13 -34.67 -12.68
C ARG A 272 -13.47 -34.10 -11.42
N SER A 273 -13.67 -34.73 -10.26
CA SER A 273 -13.00 -34.32 -9.01
C SER A 273 -11.48 -34.44 -9.11
N LEU A 274 -10.96 -35.48 -9.80
CA LEU A 274 -9.53 -35.62 -10.05
C LEU A 274 -8.98 -34.56 -11.00
N GLU A 275 -9.74 -34.16 -12.02
CA GLU A 275 -9.38 -33.06 -12.94
C GLU A 275 -9.16 -31.74 -12.18
N GLU A 276 -10.04 -31.41 -11.24
CA GLU A 276 -9.92 -30.20 -10.40
C GLU A 276 -8.72 -30.23 -9.44
N GLN A 277 -8.23 -31.43 -9.09
CA GLN A 277 -7.14 -31.61 -8.13
C GLN A 277 -5.75 -31.66 -8.78
N MET A 278 -5.66 -31.78 -10.10
CA MET A 278 -4.41 -31.90 -10.84
C MET A 278 -4.02 -30.57 -11.49
N ASP A 279 -2.75 -30.17 -11.29
CA ASP A 279 -2.14 -29.12 -12.08
C ASP A 279 -1.77 -29.68 -13.49
N PRO A 280 -1.52 -28.83 -14.52
CA PRO A 280 -1.23 -29.31 -15.88
C PRO A 280 -0.06 -30.31 -15.97
N ASP A 281 1.03 -30.05 -15.25
CA ASP A 281 2.20 -30.94 -15.23
C ASP A 281 1.90 -32.27 -14.52
N GLU A 282 1.05 -32.24 -13.50
CA GLU A 282 0.64 -33.44 -12.77
C GLU A 282 -0.24 -34.34 -13.65
N ALA A 283 -1.19 -33.76 -14.39
CA ALA A 283 -2.05 -34.51 -15.30
C ALA A 283 -1.23 -35.25 -16.39
N LEU A 284 -0.22 -34.59 -16.97
CA LEU A 284 0.68 -35.19 -17.95
C LEU A 284 1.52 -36.32 -17.34
N ALA A 285 2.07 -36.12 -16.14
CA ALA A 285 2.85 -37.13 -15.45
C ALA A 285 2.01 -38.36 -15.06
N VAL A 286 0.79 -38.14 -14.55
CA VAL A 286 -0.17 -39.20 -14.22
C VAL A 286 -0.58 -39.96 -15.47
N ALA A 287 -0.89 -39.29 -16.58
CA ALA A 287 -1.26 -39.95 -17.85
C ALA A 287 -0.15 -40.89 -18.34
N LYS A 288 1.10 -40.44 -18.29
CA LYS A 288 2.27 -41.25 -18.65
C LYS A 288 2.43 -42.46 -17.73
N GLN A 289 2.30 -42.28 -16.41
CA GLN A 289 2.41 -43.38 -15.43
C GLN A 289 1.24 -44.36 -15.53
N PHE A 290 0.05 -43.88 -15.91
CA PHE A 290 -1.13 -44.68 -16.24
C PHE A 290 -1.00 -45.42 -17.59
N GLY A 291 0.14 -45.27 -18.27
CA GLY A 291 0.51 -45.98 -19.49
C GLY A 291 -0.08 -45.39 -20.77
N ILE A 292 -0.43 -44.10 -20.79
CA ILE A 292 -0.79 -43.40 -22.03
C ILE A 292 0.53 -43.01 -22.72
N THR A 293 0.82 -43.65 -23.85
CA THR A 293 2.08 -43.49 -24.59
C THR A 293 2.03 -42.40 -25.65
N ARG A 294 0.84 -41.93 -26.00
CA ARG A 294 0.63 -40.84 -26.95
C ARG A 294 1.20 -39.53 -26.37
N PRO A 295 1.89 -38.69 -27.16
CA PRO A 295 2.27 -37.35 -26.71
C PRO A 295 1.00 -36.51 -26.46
N LEU A 296 1.01 -35.76 -25.36
CA LEU A 296 -0.10 -34.94 -24.88
C LEU A 296 0.44 -33.54 -24.61
N ASP A 297 -0.23 -32.51 -25.12
CA ASP A 297 0.27 -31.13 -25.06
C ASP A 297 -0.50 -30.27 -24.05
N SER A 298 -1.63 -30.77 -23.55
CA SER A 298 -2.46 -30.05 -22.59
C SER A 298 -3.04 -30.93 -21.50
N GLN A 299 -3.38 -30.29 -20.37
CA GLN A 299 -4.10 -30.93 -19.26
C GLN A 299 -5.41 -31.58 -19.75
N ARG A 300 -6.19 -30.85 -20.55
CA ARG A 300 -7.50 -31.33 -21.04
C ARG A 300 -7.35 -32.59 -21.89
N GLU A 301 -6.38 -32.64 -22.79
CA GLU A 301 -6.08 -33.83 -23.59
C GLU A 301 -5.67 -35.02 -22.72
N ALA A 302 -4.83 -34.77 -21.70
CA ALA A 302 -4.43 -35.81 -20.77
C ALA A 302 -5.62 -36.39 -20.01
N ILE A 303 -6.54 -35.55 -19.53
CA ILE A 303 -7.76 -36.00 -18.83
C ILE A 303 -8.71 -36.74 -19.78
N GLU A 304 -8.89 -36.28 -21.01
CA GLU A 304 -9.74 -36.95 -22.00
C GLU A 304 -9.21 -38.35 -22.38
N GLU A 305 -7.89 -38.52 -22.54
CA GLU A 305 -7.29 -39.84 -22.80
C GLU A 305 -7.31 -40.74 -21.56
N ILE A 306 -7.13 -40.19 -20.35
CA ILE A 306 -7.35 -40.93 -19.10
C ILE A 306 -8.79 -41.45 -19.04
N ARG A 307 -9.79 -40.58 -19.28
CA ARG A 307 -11.22 -40.97 -19.32
C ARG A 307 -11.45 -42.07 -20.34
N ARG A 308 -10.92 -41.92 -21.56
CA ARG A 308 -11.04 -42.93 -22.62
C ARG A 308 -10.48 -44.28 -22.17
N LYS A 309 -9.30 -44.29 -21.55
CA LYS A 309 -8.62 -45.52 -21.11
C LYS A 309 -9.30 -46.21 -19.93
N VAL A 310 -9.95 -45.45 -19.04
CA VAL A 310 -10.76 -46.01 -17.95
C VAL A 310 -11.99 -46.77 -18.47
N PHE A 311 -12.63 -46.28 -19.55
CA PHE A 311 -13.85 -46.88 -20.11
C PHE A 311 -13.64 -47.82 -21.31
N GLU A 312 -12.40 -48.01 -21.77
CA GLU A 312 -12.07 -48.77 -22.99
C GLU A 312 -12.60 -50.22 -22.95
N THR A 313 -12.49 -50.89 -21.81
CA THR A 313 -12.88 -52.29 -21.62
C THR A 313 -14.39 -52.50 -21.57
N LYS A 314 -15.16 -51.54 -21.06
CA LYS A 314 -16.63 -51.63 -20.98
C LYS A 314 -17.28 -51.51 -22.36
N ARG A 315 -16.80 -50.57 -23.20
CA ARG A 315 -17.27 -50.40 -24.59
C ARG A 315 -17.07 -51.66 -25.44
N ALA A 316 -15.95 -52.35 -25.25
CA ALA A 316 -15.69 -53.60 -25.97
C ALA A 316 -16.72 -54.69 -25.62
N ARG A 317 -17.15 -54.80 -24.35
CA ARG A 317 -18.16 -55.79 -23.94
C ARG A 317 -19.56 -55.46 -24.45
N GLU A 318 -19.97 -54.20 -24.36
CA GLU A 318 -21.29 -53.76 -24.87
C GLU A 318 -21.40 -53.94 -26.38
N SER A 319 -20.31 -53.76 -27.13
CA SER A 319 -20.30 -53.98 -28.59
C SER A 319 -20.43 -55.45 -29.02
N VAL A 320 -20.18 -56.41 -28.12
CA VAL A 320 -20.29 -57.86 -28.39
C VAL A 320 -21.65 -58.42 -27.95
N ALA A 321 -22.38 -57.70 -27.09
CA ALA A 321 -23.68 -58.11 -26.57
C ALA A 321 -24.88 -57.61 -27.42
N LEU A 322 -24.62 -56.79 -28.45
CA LEU A 322 -25.59 -56.30 -29.45
C LEU A 322 -25.51 -57.13 -30.74
#